data_AF-A0A6N7W3J9-F1
#
_entry.id   AF-A0A6N7W3J9-F1
#
_cell.length_a   1.000
_cell.length_b   1.000
_cell.length_c   1.000
_cell.angle_alpha   90.00
_cell.angle_beta   90.00
_cell.angle_gamma   90.00
#
_symmetry.space_group_name_H-M   'P 1'
#
loop_
_entity.id
_entity.type
_entity.pdbx_description
1 polymer ?
#
loop_
_entity_poly.entity_id
_entity_poly.type
_entity_poly.pdbx_seq_one_letter_code
_entity_poly.pdbx_strand_id
1 'polypeptide(L)'
;MPQSTASDRALQGPRQLRKKLKQRYERWEQLTVWPMFILSIVFVGVSAYLIAAPSTMTAKLSYTLLLVMLILWSLFILDYFVRMVLSDNRWRFFQTQAFELVALLIPYLRPFLLIRYIWRLQFFRRHGAAGLRMRALISISLFALCYVYTISTLVFLFERVDPKANIVNWGDAMWWGFTTISTVGYGDFTPVTVTGRLLAICLMVGGIFIVGVTSATMISAFNDELKHYLHHHSGEKVKENEEKHDDGRILMDALSVGELETEYAKPTHLDSDSVKQAKSPQAES
;
A
#
# COMPACT_ATOMS: atom_id res chain seq x y z
N MET A 1 0.62 -47.35 -22.68
CA MET A 1 1.49 -46.54 -21.78
C MET A 1 2.50 -45.80 -22.66
N PRO A 2 2.47 -44.45 -22.74
CA PRO A 2 3.39 -43.76 -23.64
C PRO A 2 4.79 -43.73 -23.02
N GLN A 3 5.76 -44.25 -23.76
CA GLN A 3 7.16 -44.25 -23.38
C GLN A 3 7.69 -42.81 -23.39
N SER A 4 7.90 -42.24 -22.20
CA SER A 4 8.68 -41.02 -22.02
C SER A 4 10.08 -41.26 -22.60
N THR A 5 10.37 -40.59 -23.71
CA THR A 5 11.61 -40.75 -24.47
C THR A 5 12.80 -40.25 -23.64
N ALA A 6 13.98 -40.85 -23.82
CA ALA A 6 15.19 -40.48 -23.07
C ALA A 6 15.56 -38.98 -23.20
N SER A 7 15.12 -38.32 -24.28
CA SER A 7 15.23 -36.88 -24.50
C SER A 7 14.45 -36.05 -23.46
N ASP A 8 13.25 -36.50 -23.06
CA ASP A 8 12.46 -35.84 -22.01
C ASP A 8 13.13 -35.92 -20.64
N ARG A 9 13.83 -37.03 -20.32
CA ARG A 9 14.56 -37.18 -19.05
C ARG A 9 15.80 -36.30 -18.98
N ALA A 10 16.53 -36.16 -20.11
CA ALA A 10 17.73 -35.31 -20.19
C ALA A 10 17.40 -33.81 -20.00
N LEU A 11 16.24 -33.36 -20.47
CA LEU A 11 15.77 -31.97 -20.31
C LEU A 11 15.09 -31.71 -18.95
N GLN A 12 14.67 -32.77 -18.24
CA GLN A 12 14.05 -32.66 -16.91
C GLN A 12 15.07 -32.38 -15.79
N GLY A 13 16.28 -32.90 -15.86
CA GLY A 13 17.32 -32.70 -14.85
C GLY A 13 17.62 -31.22 -14.54
N PRO A 14 17.95 -30.39 -15.56
CA PRO A 14 18.19 -28.96 -15.39
C PRO A 14 16.96 -28.21 -14.87
N ARG A 15 15.74 -28.60 -15.30
CA ARG A 15 14.48 -27.96 -14.87
C ARG A 15 14.14 -28.28 -13.42
N GLN A 16 14.36 -29.52 -12.98
CA GLN A 16 14.16 -29.96 -11.59
C GLN A 16 15.16 -29.27 -10.65
N LEU A 17 16.42 -29.14 -11.06
CA LEU A 17 17.45 -28.42 -10.30
C LEU A 17 17.08 -26.94 -10.13
N ARG A 18 16.66 -26.25 -11.20
CA ARG A 18 16.19 -24.85 -11.13
C ARG A 18 14.98 -24.67 -10.22
N LYS A 19 14.00 -25.58 -10.28
CA LYS A 19 12.85 -25.56 -9.35
C LYS A 19 13.29 -25.69 -7.88
N LYS A 20 14.23 -26.60 -7.59
CA LYS A 20 14.77 -26.78 -6.22
C LYS A 20 15.56 -25.54 -5.75
N LEU A 21 16.37 -24.94 -6.63
CA LEU A 21 17.12 -23.71 -6.33
C LEU A 21 16.17 -22.53 -6.07
N LYS A 22 15.14 -22.37 -6.91
CA LYS A 22 14.10 -21.35 -6.72
C LYS A 22 13.35 -21.53 -5.40
N GLN A 23 12.96 -22.76 -5.05
CA GLN A 23 12.32 -23.06 -3.76
C GLN A 23 13.25 -22.78 -2.57
N ARG A 24 14.55 -23.08 -2.67
CA ARG A 24 15.54 -22.76 -1.64
C ARG A 24 15.74 -21.26 -1.50
N TYR A 25 15.81 -20.54 -2.62
CA TYR A 25 15.88 -19.07 -2.65
C TYR A 25 14.66 -18.45 -1.96
N GLU A 26 13.44 -18.87 -2.31
CA GLU A 26 12.20 -18.34 -1.72
C GLU A 26 12.11 -18.61 -0.20
N ARG A 27 12.52 -19.81 0.26
CA ARG A 27 12.57 -20.12 1.70
C ARG A 27 13.61 -19.31 2.44
N TRP A 28 14.81 -19.20 1.87
CA TRP A 28 15.90 -18.41 2.45
C TRP A 28 15.52 -16.93 2.53
N GLU A 29 14.92 -16.40 1.47
CA GLU A 29 14.42 -15.03 1.41
C GLU A 29 13.37 -14.77 2.50
N GLN A 30 12.39 -15.65 2.68
CA GLN A 30 11.36 -15.47 3.71
C GLN A 30 11.92 -15.53 5.15
N LEU A 31 12.91 -16.40 5.38
CA LEU A 31 13.51 -16.58 6.70
C LEU A 31 14.50 -15.45 7.06
N THR A 32 15.22 -14.91 6.06
CA THR A 32 16.22 -13.85 6.28
C THR A 32 15.61 -12.45 6.35
N VAL A 33 14.42 -12.22 5.80
CA VAL A 33 13.78 -10.88 5.81
C VAL A 33 13.59 -10.31 7.21
N TRP A 34 13.04 -11.11 8.13
CA TRP A 34 12.75 -10.63 9.49
C TRP A 34 14.01 -10.29 10.28
N PRO A 35 15.03 -11.18 10.37
CA PRO A 35 16.32 -10.83 10.96
C PRO A 35 16.94 -9.59 10.31
N MET A 36 16.98 -9.50 8.98
CA MET A 36 17.62 -8.39 8.28
C MET A 36 16.90 -7.06 8.51
N PHE A 37 15.58 -7.06 8.60
CA PHE A 37 14.81 -5.89 8.97
C PHE A 37 15.15 -5.40 10.38
N ILE A 38 15.18 -6.32 11.36
CA ILE A 38 15.54 -6.00 12.76
C ILE A 38 16.99 -5.50 12.83
N LEU A 39 17.93 -6.20 12.19
CA LEU A 39 19.33 -5.77 12.11
C LEU A 39 19.47 -4.38 11.48
N SER A 40 18.61 -4.03 10.51
CA SER A 40 18.65 -2.72 9.86
C SER A 40 18.16 -1.62 10.80
N ILE A 41 17.11 -1.87 11.58
CA ILE A 41 16.65 -0.93 12.63
C ILE A 41 17.74 -0.73 13.67
N VAL A 42 18.36 -1.83 14.14
CA VAL A 42 19.47 -1.78 15.10
C VAL A 42 20.64 -1.00 14.51
N PHE A 43 20.99 -1.22 13.24
CA PHE A 43 22.05 -0.50 12.55
C PHE A 43 21.77 1.02 12.51
N VAL A 44 20.54 1.42 12.17
CA VAL A 44 20.13 2.83 12.17
C VAL A 44 20.18 3.43 13.58
N GLY A 45 19.73 2.70 14.60
CA GLY A 45 19.80 3.16 15.99
C GLY A 45 21.23 3.30 16.51
N VAL A 46 22.08 2.31 16.26
CA VAL A 46 23.50 2.33 16.65
C VAL A 46 24.25 3.45 15.91
N SER A 47 24.01 3.63 14.61
CA SER A 47 24.62 4.73 13.85
C SER A 47 24.12 6.10 14.30
N ALA A 48 22.82 6.26 14.58
CA ALA A 48 22.28 7.50 15.15
C ALA A 48 22.94 7.83 16.49
N TYR A 49 23.06 6.85 17.39
CA TYR A 49 23.69 7.03 18.69
C TYR A 49 25.18 7.40 18.57
N LEU A 50 25.91 6.71 17.68
CA LEU A 50 27.32 6.95 17.42
C LEU A 50 27.57 8.39 16.92
N ILE A 51 26.64 8.94 16.14
CA ILE A 51 26.75 10.28 15.57
C ILE A 51 26.29 11.35 16.57
N ALA A 52 25.25 11.07 17.37
CA ALA A 52 24.63 12.04 18.28
C ALA A 52 25.45 12.33 19.54
N ALA A 53 26.25 11.38 20.02
CA ALA A 53 26.90 11.48 21.33
C ALA A 53 28.44 11.33 21.30
N PRO A 54 29.22 12.06 20.47
CA PRO A 54 30.67 11.84 20.41
C PRO A 54 31.39 12.15 21.74
N SER A 55 30.90 13.13 22.50
CA SER A 55 31.55 13.68 23.69
C SER A 55 31.30 12.88 24.98
N THR A 56 30.25 12.05 25.03
CA THR A 56 29.93 11.22 26.21
C THR A 56 30.52 9.81 26.12
N MET A 57 31.11 9.44 24.98
CA MET A 57 31.63 8.10 24.73
C MET A 57 33.08 7.97 25.17
N THR A 58 33.34 7.08 26.13
CA THR A 58 34.70 6.59 26.41
C THR A 58 35.28 5.94 25.14
N ALA A 59 36.58 6.09 24.88
CA ALA A 59 37.24 5.52 23.70
C ALA A 59 36.94 4.02 23.50
N LYS A 60 36.86 3.24 24.57
CA LYS A 60 36.49 1.80 24.50
C LYS A 60 35.07 1.58 23.96
N LEU A 61 34.11 2.40 24.36
CA LEU A 61 32.71 2.28 23.94
C LEU A 61 32.56 2.65 22.45
N SER A 62 33.23 3.69 21.97
CA SER A 62 33.19 4.06 20.56
C SER A 62 33.80 2.99 19.65
N TYR A 63 34.96 2.41 20.01
CA TYR A 63 35.53 1.28 19.27
C TYR A 63 34.62 0.05 19.27
N THR A 64 33.97 -0.25 20.41
CA THR A 64 33.04 -1.38 20.51
C THR A 64 31.83 -1.19 19.59
N LEU A 65 31.24 0.00 19.57
CA LEU A 65 30.11 0.33 18.70
C LEU A 65 30.50 0.31 17.22
N LEU A 66 31.70 0.78 16.86
CA LEU A 66 32.23 0.68 15.50
C LEU A 66 32.43 -0.79 15.07
N LEU A 67 32.94 -1.62 15.97
CA LEU A 67 33.12 -3.06 15.73
C LEU A 67 31.75 -3.74 15.53
N VAL A 68 30.77 -3.45 16.38
CA VAL A 68 29.39 -3.91 16.21
C VAL A 68 28.83 -3.47 14.86
N MET A 69 29.05 -2.21 14.46
CA MET A 69 28.58 -1.67 13.18
C MET A 69 29.24 -2.36 11.98
N LEU A 70 30.52 -2.73 12.10
CA LEU A 70 31.27 -3.48 11.09
C LEU A 70 30.80 -4.94 10.99
N ILE A 71 30.50 -5.59 12.12
CA ILE A 71 29.90 -6.94 12.14
C ILE A 71 28.53 -6.90 11.46
N LEU A 72 27.66 -5.96 11.85
CA LEU A 72 26.34 -5.81 11.25
C LEU A 72 26.45 -5.57 9.74
N TRP A 73 27.37 -4.70 9.30
CA TRP A 73 27.63 -4.51 7.87
C TRP A 73 28.08 -5.79 7.16
N SER A 74 28.98 -6.55 7.77
CA SER A 74 29.48 -7.81 7.21
C SER A 74 28.38 -8.86 7.07
N LEU A 75 27.44 -8.93 8.02
CA LEU A 75 26.27 -9.81 7.94
C LEU A 75 25.37 -9.46 6.75
N PHE A 76 25.16 -8.17 6.47
CA PHE A 76 24.42 -7.72 5.29
C PHE A 76 25.14 -8.04 3.98
N ILE A 77 26.47 -7.86 3.92
CA ILE A 77 27.26 -8.24 2.74
C ILE A 77 27.13 -9.74 2.49
N LEU A 78 27.27 -10.54 3.54
CA LEU A 78 27.18 -11.99 3.45
C LEU A 78 25.80 -12.42 2.92
N ASP A 79 24.73 -11.85 3.44
CA ASP A 79 23.37 -12.13 2.99
C ASP A 79 23.12 -11.72 1.53
N TYR A 80 23.61 -10.55 1.11
CA TYR A 80 23.59 -10.14 -0.30
C TYR A 80 24.34 -11.15 -1.19
N PHE A 81 25.51 -11.61 -0.74
CA PHE A 81 26.32 -12.57 -1.49
C PHE A 81 25.66 -13.96 -1.58
N VAL A 82 25.08 -14.45 -0.48
CA VAL A 82 24.32 -15.71 -0.47
C VAL A 82 23.14 -15.63 -1.46
N ARG A 83 22.39 -14.52 -1.46
CA ARG A 83 21.30 -14.31 -2.42
C ARG A 83 21.80 -14.25 -3.86
N MET A 84 22.95 -13.64 -4.10
CA MET A 84 23.58 -13.57 -5.42
C MET A 84 23.96 -14.98 -5.93
N VAL A 85 24.54 -15.82 -5.09
CA VAL A 85 24.95 -17.21 -5.45
C VAL A 85 23.74 -18.11 -5.70
N LEU A 86 22.64 -17.94 -4.97
CA LEU A 86 21.41 -18.72 -5.17
C LEU A 86 20.58 -18.27 -6.39
N SER A 87 20.88 -17.11 -6.99
CA SER A 87 20.13 -16.57 -8.12
C SER A 87 20.53 -17.22 -9.46
N ASP A 88 19.53 -17.61 -10.27
CA ASP A 88 19.73 -18.29 -11.57
C ASP A 88 20.54 -17.45 -12.59
N ASN A 89 20.51 -16.11 -12.51
CA ASN A 89 21.21 -15.20 -13.44
C ASN A 89 21.86 -14.03 -12.69
N ARG A 90 23.16 -14.14 -12.41
CA ARG A 90 23.93 -13.17 -11.61
C ARG A 90 23.92 -11.74 -12.17
N TRP A 91 23.91 -11.58 -13.50
CA TRP A 91 23.90 -10.27 -14.15
C TRP A 91 22.54 -9.58 -14.06
N ARG A 92 21.46 -10.33 -14.33
CA ARG A 92 20.09 -9.82 -14.17
C ARG A 92 19.77 -9.56 -12.70
N PHE A 93 20.32 -10.38 -11.80
CA PHE A 93 20.27 -10.13 -10.36
C PHE A 93 20.96 -8.81 -10.02
N PHE A 94 22.20 -8.58 -10.48
CA PHE A 94 22.91 -7.32 -10.23
C PHE A 94 22.11 -6.08 -10.67
N GLN A 95 21.51 -6.09 -11.87
CA GLN A 95 20.69 -4.96 -12.34
C GLN A 95 19.40 -4.77 -11.55
N THR A 96 18.71 -5.86 -11.20
CA THR A 96 17.47 -5.78 -10.38
C THR A 96 17.75 -5.42 -8.91
N GLN A 97 18.99 -5.64 -8.46
CA GLN A 97 19.43 -5.47 -7.08
C GLN A 97 20.43 -4.32 -6.90
N ALA A 98 20.65 -3.51 -7.93
CA ALA A 98 21.64 -2.44 -7.92
C ALA A 98 21.46 -1.48 -6.74
N PHE A 99 20.21 -1.21 -6.34
CA PHE A 99 19.90 -0.39 -5.18
C PHE A 99 20.41 -0.99 -3.85
N GLU A 100 20.29 -2.32 -3.65
CA GLU A 100 20.84 -2.99 -2.46
C GLU A 100 22.37 -2.90 -2.45
N LEU A 101 23.00 -3.03 -3.62
CA LEU A 101 24.45 -2.89 -3.74
C LEU A 101 24.92 -1.46 -3.45
N VAL A 102 24.25 -0.44 -4.00
CA VAL A 102 24.61 0.96 -3.76
C VAL A 102 24.48 1.30 -2.26
N ALA A 103 23.42 0.83 -1.61
CA ALA A 103 23.26 0.99 -0.17
C ALA A 103 24.23 0.14 0.67
N LEU A 104 24.76 -0.94 0.10
CA LEU A 104 25.83 -1.73 0.70
C LEU A 104 27.15 -0.95 0.70
N LEU A 105 27.43 -0.25 -0.39
CA LEU A 105 28.62 0.59 -0.58
C LEU A 105 28.54 1.90 0.22
N ILE A 106 27.34 2.46 0.38
CA ILE A 106 27.10 3.72 1.09
C ILE A 106 26.23 3.44 2.32
N PRO A 107 26.84 3.25 3.52
CA PRO A 107 26.11 2.91 4.74
C PRO A 107 24.95 3.86 5.07
N TYR A 108 25.07 5.15 4.73
CA TYR A 108 24.04 6.16 4.96
C TYR A 108 22.78 5.96 4.12
N LEU A 109 22.83 5.20 3.02
CA LEU A 109 21.65 4.84 2.21
C LEU A 109 20.93 3.59 2.71
N ARG A 110 21.41 2.95 3.78
CA ARG A 110 20.75 1.75 4.33
C ARG A 110 19.35 1.95 4.89
N PRO A 111 18.96 3.08 5.51
CA PRO A 111 17.59 3.27 5.96
C PRO A 111 16.56 2.97 4.86
N PHE A 112 16.87 3.26 3.59
CA PHE A 112 15.99 2.95 2.46
C PHE A 112 15.78 1.44 2.21
N LEU A 113 16.66 0.56 2.70
CA LEU A 113 16.44 -0.90 2.62
C LEU A 113 15.29 -1.35 3.51
N LEU A 114 14.97 -0.61 4.58
CA LEU A 114 13.82 -0.92 5.44
C LEU A 114 12.52 -0.94 4.64
N ILE A 115 12.36 0.02 3.73
CA ILE A 115 11.23 0.10 2.81
C ILE A 115 11.17 -1.20 2.03
N ARG A 116 12.26 -1.58 1.37
CA ARG A 116 12.29 -2.79 0.56
C ARG A 116 11.97 -4.07 1.37
N TYR A 117 12.49 -4.19 2.60
CA TYR A 117 12.18 -5.32 3.47
C TYR A 117 10.71 -5.38 3.85
N ILE A 118 10.07 -4.24 4.15
CA ILE A 118 8.62 -4.16 4.42
C ILE A 118 7.81 -4.72 3.26
N TRP A 119 8.20 -4.44 2.01
CA TRP A 119 7.48 -4.94 0.84
C TRP A 119 7.60 -6.45 0.66
N ARG A 120 8.64 -7.07 1.23
CA ARG A 120 8.90 -8.52 1.19
C ARG A 120 8.23 -9.28 2.34
N LEU A 121 7.74 -8.57 3.38
CA LEU A 121 7.02 -9.17 4.50
C LEU A 121 5.65 -9.74 4.07
N GLN A 122 5.44 -11.02 4.36
CA GLN A 122 4.20 -11.75 4.03
C GLN A 122 2.97 -11.22 4.77
N PHE A 123 3.16 -10.62 5.94
CA PHE A 123 2.08 -10.01 6.74
C PHE A 123 1.32 -8.93 5.95
N PHE A 124 1.98 -8.30 4.98
CA PHE A 124 1.36 -7.30 4.11
C PHE A 124 0.69 -7.88 2.85
N ARG A 125 0.66 -9.21 2.61
CA ARG A 125 -0.02 -9.87 1.47
C ARG A 125 -1.56 -9.89 1.56
N ARG A 126 -2.21 -9.03 2.33
CA ARG A 126 -3.69 -8.94 2.29
C ARG A 126 -4.15 -8.49 0.91
N HIS A 127 -4.93 -9.33 0.25
CA HIS A 127 -5.51 -9.07 -1.06
C HIS A 127 -6.71 -8.11 -0.90
N GLY A 128 -6.55 -6.85 -1.31
CA GLY A 128 -7.64 -5.87 -1.31
C GLY A 128 -7.14 -4.45 -1.57
N ALA A 129 -7.95 -3.62 -2.26
CA ALA A 129 -7.59 -2.25 -2.62
C ALA A 129 -7.22 -1.39 -1.40
N ALA A 130 -7.94 -1.55 -0.28
CA ALA A 130 -7.62 -0.87 0.98
C ALA A 130 -6.24 -1.29 1.56
N GLY A 131 -5.87 -2.57 1.40
CA GLY A 131 -4.56 -3.07 1.82
C GLY A 131 -3.40 -2.50 1.01
N LEU A 132 -3.59 -2.33 -0.31
CA LEU A 132 -2.58 -1.68 -1.17
C LEU A 132 -2.37 -0.20 -0.78
N ARG A 133 -3.44 0.54 -0.47
CA ARG A 133 -3.35 1.95 -0.07
C ARG A 133 -2.65 2.12 1.28
N MET A 134 -3.02 1.33 2.30
CA MET A 134 -2.34 1.37 3.59
C MET A 134 -0.85 1.01 3.45
N ARG A 135 -0.52 0.04 2.58
CA ARG A 135 0.88 -0.26 2.23
C ARG A 135 1.58 0.92 1.59
N ALA A 136 0.95 1.60 0.64
CA ALA A 136 1.51 2.79 0.00
C ALA A 136 1.77 3.90 1.02
N LEU A 137 0.80 4.22 1.88
CA LEU A 137 0.94 5.26 2.92
C LEU A 137 2.08 4.92 3.91
N ILE A 138 2.12 3.69 4.44
CA ILE A 138 3.20 3.26 5.33
C ILE A 138 4.56 3.37 4.63
N SER A 139 4.61 3.01 3.35
CA SER A 139 5.85 3.06 2.56
C SER A 139 6.31 4.48 2.31
N ILE A 140 5.39 5.40 1.98
CA ILE A 140 5.70 6.81 1.75
C ILE A 140 6.15 7.47 3.06
N SER A 141 5.45 7.22 4.17
CA SER A 141 5.84 7.74 5.48
C SER A 141 7.21 7.23 5.93
N LEU A 142 7.50 5.94 5.75
CA LEU A 142 8.82 5.40 6.06
C LEU A 142 9.90 5.95 5.12
N PHE A 143 9.58 6.12 3.83
CA PHE A 143 10.48 6.75 2.88
C PHE A 143 10.82 8.18 3.31
N ALA A 144 9.81 8.96 3.71
CA ALA A 144 10.00 10.32 4.22
C ALA A 144 10.93 10.33 5.44
N LEU A 145 10.71 9.45 6.40
CA LEU A 145 11.55 9.34 7.60
C LEU A 145 13.00 8.97 7.26
N CYS A 146 13.20 7.97 6.40
CA CYS A 146 14.52 7.55 5.95
C CYS A 146 15.22 8.66 5.16
N TYR A 147 14.46 9.40 4.36
CA TYR A 147 14.94 10.50 3.54
C TYR A 147 15.44 11.66 4.39
N VAL A 148 14.63 12.11 5.37
CA VAL A 148 15.02 13.13 6.36
C VAL A 148 16.27 12.67 7.12
N TYR A 149 16.24 11.46 7.69
CA TYR A 149 17.37 10.91 8.44
C TYR A 149 18.68 10.95 7.62
N THR A 150 18.61 10.53 6.36
CA THR A 150 19.80 10.45 5.51
C THR A 150 20.33 11.84 5.17
N ILE A 151 19.48 12.72 4.64
CA ILE A 151 19.93 14.04 4.18
C ILE A 151 20.39 14.89 5.36
N SER A 152 19.66 14.91 6.47
CA SER A 152 20.07 15.67 7.66
C SER A 152 21.36 15.16 8.27
N THR A 153 21.58 13.84 8.28
CA THR A 153 22.87 13.29 8.73
C THR A 153 24.01 13.71 7.80
N LEU A 154 23.80 13.68 6.48
CA LEU A 154 24.80 14.14 5.51
C LEU A 154 25.09 15.63 5.65
N VAL A 155 24.07 16.48 5.83
CA VAL A 155 24.24 17.91 6.07
C VAL A 155 25.05 18.13 7.34
N PHE A 156 24.72 17.47 8.45
CA PHE A 156 25.53 17.52 9.68
C PHE A 156 27.00 17.15 9.44
N LEU A 157 27.26 16.09 8.67
CA LEU A 157 28.61 15.61 8.36
C LEU A 157 29.46 16.63 7.60
N PHE A 158 28.85 17.44 6.71
CA PHE A 158 29.52 18.48 5.95
C PHE A 158 29.60 19.82 6.71
N GLU A 159 28.54 20.18 7.42
CA GLU A 159 28.46 21.45 8.15
C GLU A 159 29.39 21.47 9.38
N ARG A 160 29.58 20.33 10.07
CA ARG A 160 30.49 20.25 11.24
C ARG A 160 31.95 20.61 10.95
N VAL A 161 32.34 20.70 9.68
CA VAL A 161 33.70 21.04 9.26
C VAL A 161 33.88 22.57 9.13
N ASP A 162 32.79 23.32 8.95
CA ASP A 162 32.83 24.77 8.78
C ASP A 162 32.61 25.49 10.12
N PRO A 163 33.54 26.37 10.56
CA PRO A 163 33.39 27.15 11.80
C PRO A 163 32.18 28.10 11.82
N LYS A 164 31.61 28.44 10.65
CA LYS A 164 30.44 29.32 10.53
C LYS A 164 29.11 28.57 10.61
N ALA A 165 29.13 27.23 10.67
CA ALA A 165 27.91 26.45 10.73
C ALA A 165 27.20 26.63 12.07
N ASN A 166 25.87 26.75 12.02
CA ASN A 166 25.02 26.78 13.22
C ASN A 166 24.45 25.39 13.59
N ILE A 167 24.61 24.40 12.71
CA ILE A 167 24.24 23.00 12.95
C ILE A 167 25.41 22.32 13.66
N VAL A 168 25.41 22.38 14.99
CA VAL A 168 26.54 21.90 15.82
C VAL A 168 26.33 20.45 16.26
N ASN A 169 25.07 20.03 16.43
CA ASN A 169 24.72 18.69 16.90
C ASN A 169 23.91 17.94 15.83
N TRP A 170 23.95 16.61 15.88
CA TRP A 170 23.12 15.77 15.02
C TRP A 170 21.62 15.98 15.26
N GLY A 171 21.23 16.23 16.52
CA GLY A 171 19.84 16.54 16.88
C GLY A 171 19.31 17.79 16.16
N ASP A 172 20.13 18.84 16.07
CA ASP A 172 19.77 20.09 15.38
C ASP A 172 19.59 19.86 13.88
N ALA A 173 20.44 19.01 13.29
CA ALA A 173 20.31 18.62 11.90
C ALA A 173 19.02 17.82 11.62
N MET A 174 18.64 16.91 12.54
CA MET A 174 17.38 16.18 12.45
C MET A 174 16.19 17.13 12.55
N TRP A 175 16.20 18.02 13.54
CA TRP A 175 15.18 19.05 13.72
C TRP A 175 15.04 19.91 12.46
N TRP A 176 16.14 20.44 11.95
CA TRP A 176 16.20 21.17 10.68
C TRP A 176 15.60 20.39 9.51
N GLY A 177 15.90 19.09 9.43
CA GLY A 177 15.36 18.22 8.38
C GLY A 177 13.85 18.11 8.43
N PHE A 178 13.30 17.89 9.63
CA PHE A 178 11.85 17.81 9.83
C PHE A 178 11.15 19.14 9.55
N THR A 179 11.70 20.26 10.02
CA THR A 179 11.12 21.58 9.77
C THR A 179 11.21 21.98 8.29
N THR A 180 12.25 21.55 7.59
CA THR A 180 12.43 21.81 6.15
C THR A 180 11.51 20.95 5.29
N ILE A 181 11.45 19.64 5.51
CA ILE A 181 10.60 18.75 4.70
C ILE A 181 9.10 19.03 4.90
N SER A 182 8.72 19.44 6.12
CA SER A 182 7.35 19.86 6.44
C SER A 182 7.03 21.28 5.96
N THR A 183 7.99 21.95 5.31
CA THR A 183 7.87 23.33 4.80
C THR A 183 7.60 24.39 5.88
N VAL A 184 7.82 24.07 7.16
CA VAL A 184 7.70 25.02 8.28
C VAL A 184 8.85 26.03 8.26
N GLY A 185 10.09 25.53 8.20
CA GLY A 185 11.29 26.33 7.99
C GLY A 185 11.49 27.50 8.97
N TYR A 186 11.61 27.25 10.27
CA TYR A 186 11.82 28.30 11.28
C TYR A 186 13.05 29.19 11.03
N GLY A 187 14.09 28.65 10.38
CA GLY A 187 15.31 29.39 10.05
C GLY A 187 16.31 29.51 11.20
N ASP A 188 16.07 28.82 12.31
CA ASP A 188 16.97 28.68 13.46
C ASP A 188 18.26 27.94 13.09
N PHE A 189 18.15 26.90 12.26
CA PHE A 189 19.28 26.13 11.72
C PHE A 189 19.28 26.18 10.19
N THR A 190 20.44 26.44 9.58
CA THR A 190 20.56 26.46 8.11
C THR A 190 21.96 26.03 7.66
N PRO A 191 22.08 25.25 6.56
CA PRO A 191 23.38 24.89 6.04
C PRO A 191 24.07 26.09 5.37
N VAL A 192 25.32 26.32 5.74
CA VAL A 192 26.13 27.41 5.18
C VAL A 192 27.09 26.92 4.10
N THR A 193 27.45 25.63 4.11
CA THR A 193 28.38 25.06 3.13
C THR A 193 27.71 24.87 1.77
N VAL A 194 28.49 24.94 0.70
CA VAL A 194 27.99 24.72 -0.67
C VAL A 194 27.34 23.33 -0.80
N THR A 195 28.03 22.30 -0.30
CA THR A 195 27.51 20.92 -0.33
C THR A 195 26.26 20.76 0.54
N GLY A 196 26.24 21.37 1.74
CA GLY A 196 25.06 21.36 2.61
C GLY A 196 23.85 22.02 1.97
N ARG A 197 24.04 23.14 1.25
CA ARG A 197 22.97 23.81 0.50
C ARG A 197 22.48 22.98 -0.68
N LEU A 198 23.36 22.30 -1.41
CA LEU A 198 22.95 21.38 -2.47
C LEU A 198 22.09 20.23 -1.91
N LEU A 199 22.49 19.66 -0.77
CA LEU A 199 21.72 18.64 -0.07
C LEU A 199 20.37 19.19 0.44
N ALA A 200 20.32 20.43 0.91
CA ALA A 200 19.08 21.09 1.31
C ALA A 200 18.12 21.29 0.13
N ILE A 201 18.61 21.70 -1.04
CA ILE A 201 17.79 21.80 -2.25
C ILE A 201 17.20 20.43 -2.60
N CYS A 202 18.02 19.37 -2.55
CA CYS A 202 17.52 18.01 -2.72
C CYS A 202 16.40 17.69 -1.72
N LEU A 203 16.60 17.96 -0.43
CA LEU A 203 15.60 17.72 0.62
C LEU A 203 14.27 18.43 0.33
N MET A 204 14.33 19.70 -0.07
CA MET A 204 13.15 20.50 -0.38
C MET A 204 12.39 19.95 -1.59
N VAL A 205 13.10 19.67 -2.69
CA VAL A 205 12.50 19.09 -3.90
C VAL A 205 11.91 17.72 -3.60
N GLY A 206 12.63 16.86 -2.88
CA GLY A 206 12.15 15.55 -2.44
C GLY A 206 10.92 15.66 -1.53
N GLY A 207 10.89 16.64 -0.63
CA GLY A 207 9.75 16.95 0.23
C GLY A 207 8.48 17.26 -0.55
N ILE A 208 8.58 18.09 -1.61
CA ILE A 208 7.44 18.41 -2.49
C ILE A 208 6.87 17.14 -3.14
N PHE A 209 7.74 16.25 -3.65
CA PHE A 209 7.29 14.98 -4.22
C PHE A 209 6.60 14.08 -3.20
N ILE A 210 7.18 13.96 -2.00
CA ILE A 210 6.62 13.12 -0.93
C ILE A 210 5.26 13.62 -0.49
N VAL A 211 5.12 14.92 -0.23
CA VAL A 211 3.85 15.54 0.16
C VAL A 211 2.82 15.37 -0.96
N GLY A 212 3.20 15.65 -2.21
CA GLY A 212 2.31 15.49 -3.37
C GLY A 212 1.78 14.07 -3.55
N VAL A 213 2.65 13.05 -3.48
CA VAL A 213 2.26 11.64 -3.60
C VAL A 213 1.39 11.20 -2.41
N THR A 214 1.69 11.68 -1.21
CA THR A 214 0.87 11.41 -0.01
C THR A 214 -0.53 11.98 -0.16
N SER A 215 -0.66 13.25 -0.55
CA SER A 215 -1.94 13.91 -0.80
C SER A 215 -2.75 13.21 -1.89
N ALA A 216 -2.12 12.86 -3.02
CA ALA A 216 -2.79 12.13 -4.09
C ALA A 216 -3.34 10.77 -3.63
N THR A 217 -2.56 10.05 -2.81
CA THR A 217 -2.98 8.76 -2.24
C THR A 217 -4.17 8.92 -1.29
N MET A 218 -4.17 9.97 -0.46
CA MET A 218 -5.30 10.28 0.44
C MET A 218 -6.56 10.66 -0.34
N ILE A 219 -6.43 11.52 -1.35
CA ILE A 219 -7.55 11.93 -2.22
C ILE A 219 -8.15 10.70 -2.93
N SER A 220 -7.30 9.81 -3.46
CA SER A 220 -7.77 8.56 -4.07
C SER A 220 -8.54 7.69 -3.07
N ALA A 221 -8.11 7.63 -1.82
CA ALA A 221 -8.81 6.86 -0.79
C ALA A 221 -10.20 7.45 -0.49
N PHE A 222 -10.29 8.77 -0.34
CA PHE A 222 -11.55 9.47 -0.10
C PHE A 222 -12.52 9.34 -1.29
N ASN A 223 -12.03 9.47 -2.52
CA ASN A 223 -12.84 9.34 -3.73
C ASN A 223 -13.43 7.93 -3.88
N ASP A 224 -12.68 6.89 -3.52
CA ASP A 224 -13.17 5.52 -3.61
C ASP A 224 -14.25 5.23 -2.55
N GLU A 225 -14.09 5.80 -1.35
CA GLU A 225 -15.10 5.74 -0.30
C GLU A 225 -16.37 6.52 -0.70
N LEU A 226 -16.22 7.73 -1.25
CA LEU A 226 -17.34 8.54 -1.74
C LEU A 226 -18.11 7.83 -2.86
N LYS A 227 -17.40 7.20 -3.81
CA LYS A 227 -18.05 6.39 -4.87
C LYS A 227 -18.85 5.23 -4.28
N HIS A 228 -18.33 4.56 -3.25
CA HIS A 228 -19.04 3.47 -2.58
C HIS A 228 -20.33 3.97 -1.91
N TYR A 229 -20.28 5.09 -1.19
CA TYR A 229 -21.47 5.71 -0.60
C TYR A 229 -22.50 6.14 -1.65
N LEU A 230 -22.05 6.77 -2.75
CA LEU A 230 -22.93 7.22 -3.82
C LEU A 230 -23.60 6.05 -4.56
N HIS A 231 -22.87 4.97 -4.84
CA HIS A 231 -23.47 3.78 -5.47
C HIS A 231 -24.49 3.10 -4.58
N HIS A 232 -24.25 3.04 -3.27
CA HIS A 232 -25.19 2.40 -2.33
C HIS A 232 -26.49 3.21 -2.21
N HIS A 233 -26.40 4.53 -2.01
CA HIS A 233 -27.58 5.40 -1.93
C HIS A 233 -28.29 5.57 -3.27
N SER A 234 -27.55 5.63 -4.39
CA SER A 234 -28.17 5.68 -5.71
C SER A 234 -28.93 4.39 -6.02
N GLY A 235 -28.38 3.23 -5.64
CA GLY A 235 -29.06 1.95 -5.82
C GLY A 235 -30.30 1.81 -4.93
N GLU A 236 -30.24 2.32 -3.71
CA GLU A 236 -31.36 2.31 -2.75
C GLU A 236 -32.51 3.21 -3.23
N LYS A 237 -32.21 4.42 -3.70
CA LYS A 237 -33.22 5.32 -4.29
C LYS A 237 -33.84 4.79 -5.58
N VAL A 238 -33.06 4.08 -6.41
CA VAL A 238 -33.59 3.45 -7.63
C VAL A 238 -34.56 2.34 -7.26
N LYS A 239 -34.21 1.48 -6.30
CA LYS A 239 -35.11 0.42 -5.81
C LYS A 239 -36.38 0.97 -5.18
N GLU A 240 -36.28 2.02 -4.37
CA GLU A 240 -37.44 2.67 -3.76
C GLU A 240 -38.39 3.28 -4.81
N ASN A 241 -37.83 3.87 -5.89
CA ASN A 241 -38.63 4.39 -7.00
C ASN A 241 -39.25 3.27 -7.86
N GLU A 242 -38.55 2.15 -8.07
CA GLU A 242 -39.10 0.98 -8.76
C GLU A 242 -40.26 0.36 -7.97
N GLU A 243 -40.12 0.22 -6.66
CA GLU A 243 -41.17 -0.33 -5.78
C GLU A 243 -42.41 0.56 -5.74
N LYS A 244 -42.25 1.88 -5.61
CA LYS A 244 -43.37 2.84 -5.69
C LYS A 244 -44.05 2.84 -7.06
N HIS A 245 -43.30 2.62 -8.14
CA HIS A 245 -43.86 2.55 -9.49
C HIS A 245 -44.68 1.28 -9.70
N ASP A 246 -44.23 0.16 -9.14
CA ASP A 246 -44.94 -1.12 -9.24
C ASP A 246 -46.23 -1.12 -8.41
N ASP A 247 -46.19 -0.61 -7.17
CA ASP A 247 -47.39 -0.41 -6.34
C ASP A 247 -48.42 0.49 -7.02
N GLY A 248 -47.97 1.57 -7.66
CA GLY A 248 -48.83 2.47 -8.43
C GLY A 248 -49.48 1.79 -9.64
N ARG A 249 -48.76 0.90 -10.34
CA ARG A 249 -49.31 0.09 -11.43
C ARG A 249 -50.38 -0.88 -10.92
N ILE A 250 -50.10 -1.61 -9.85
CA ILE A 250 -51.03 -2.59 -9.26
C ILE A 250 -52.32 -1.89 -8.81
N LEU A 251 -52.22 -0.71 -8.21
CA LEU A 251 -53.39 0.06 -7.78
C LEU A 251 -54.23 0.53 -8.99
N MET A 252 -53.60 1.00 -10.06
CA MET A 252 -54.31 1.40 -11.28
C MET A 252 -54.99 0.23 -11.97
N ASP A 253 -54.33 -0.94 -12.02
CA ASP A 253 -54.91 -2.17 -12.55
C ASP A 253 -56.14 -2.58 -11.71
N ALA A 254 -56.05 -2.53 -10.37
CA ALA A 254 -57.16 -2.87 -9.48
C ALA A 254 -58.35 -1.89 -9.60
N LEU A 255 -58.09 -0.59 -9.75
CA LEU A 255 -59.14 0.42 -9.97
C LEU A 255 -59.84 0.21 -11.33
N SER A 256 -59.08 -0.08 -12.38
CA SER A 256 -59.63 -0.37 -13.71
C SER A 256 -60.53 -1.61 -13.73
N VAL A 257 -60.16 -2.64 -12.95
CA VAL A 257 -60.99 -3.85 -12.78
C VAL A 257 -62.25 -3.54 -11.98
N GLY A 258 -62.17 -2.70 -10.94
CA GLY A 258 -63.34 -2.25 -10.17
C GLY A 258 -64.30 -1.36 -10.96
N GLU A 259 -63.79 -0.52 -11.86
CA GLU A 259 -64.62 0.28 -12.79
C GLU A 259 -65.33 -0.62 -13.82
N LEU A 260 -64.68 -1.70 -14.28
CA LEU A 260 -65.35 -2.70 -15.11
C LEU A 260 -66.48 -3.42 -14.36
N GLU A 261 -66.31 -3.77 -13.08
CA GLU A 261 -67.38 -4.44 -12.31
C GLU A 261 -68.58 -3.51 -12.01
N THR A 262 -68.33 -2.22 -11.80
CA THR A 262 -69.40 -1.24 -11.54
C THR A 262 -70.19 -0.87 -12.80
N GLU A 263 -69.57 -0.88 -13.98
CA GLU A 263 -70.27 -0.63 -15.25
C GLU A 263 -71.18 -1.80 -15.68
N TYR A 264 -70.87 -3.04 -15.27
CA TYR A 264 -71.76 -4.20 -15.47
C TYR A 264 -72.90 -4.32 -14.45
N ALA A 265 -72.82 -3.64 -13.30
CA ALA A 265 -73.77 -3.78 -12.18
C ALA A 265 -75.00 -2.84 -12.25
N LYS A 266 -75.30 -2.23 -13.40
CA LYS A 266 -76.47 -1.34 -13.56
C LYS A 266 -77.75 -2.18 -13.78
N PRO A 267 -78.73 -2.22 -12.84
CA PRO A 267 -79.90 -3.05 -13.01
C PRO A 267 -80.87 -2.47 -14.04
N THR A 268 -81.12 -3.22 -15.10
CA THR A 268 -82.20 -2.97 -16.07
C THR A 268 -83.54 -3.15 -15.34
N HIS A 269 -84.29 -2.06 -15.13
CA HIS A 269 -85.67 -2.15 -14.64
C HIS A 269 -86.50 -2.99 -15.61
N LEU A 270 -86.89 -4.20 -15.19
CA LEU A 270 -87.86 -5.04 -15.90
C LEU A 270 -89.25 -4.85 -15.27
N ASP A 271 -90.13 -4.31 -16.09
CA ASP A 271 -91.56 -4.09 -15.88
C ASP A 271 -92.31 -5.42 -15.65
N SER A 272 -93.07 -5.52 -14.56
CA SER A 272 -93.59 -6.79 -14.02
C SER A 272 -94.97 -7.22 -14.52
N ASP A 273 -95.47 -6.66 -15.61
CA ASP A 273 -96.87 -6.85 -16.05
C ASP A 273 -97.11 -8.02 -17.03
N SER A 274 -96.17 -8.96 -17.22
CA SER A 274 -96.30 -10.00 -18.26
C SER A 274 -96.63 -11.43 -17.79
N VAL A 275 -96.82 -11.71 -16.49
CA VAL A 275 -96.91 -13.11 -16.00
C VAL A 275 -98.24 -13.42 -15.32
N LYS A 276 -99.34 -13.27 -16.06
CA LYS A 276 -100.61 -13.96 -15.78
C LYS A 276 -101.42 -14.21 -17.05
N GLN A 277 -101.00 -15.17 -17.87
CA GLN A 277 -101.95 -15.96 -18.66
C GLN A 277 -101.28 -17.21 -19.25
N ALA A 278 -102.01 -18.32 -19.16
CA ALA A 278 -101.78 -19.60 -19.84
C ALA A 278 -100.66 -20.50 -19.31
N LYS A 279 -101.01 -21.47 -18.45
CA LYS A 279 -101.26 -22.85 -18.91
C LYS A 279 -101.42 -23.84 -17.75
N SER A 280 -102.57 -24.50 -17.74
CA SER A 280 -102.75 -25.94 -17.50
C SER A 280 -104.08 -26.34 -18.15
N PRO A 281 -104.40 -27.63 -18.37
CA PRO A 281 -103.62 -28.75 -18.91
C PRO A 281 -104.41 -29.55 -19.98
N GLN A 282 -103.72 -30.25 -20.90
CA GLN A 282 -104.24 -31.41 -21.68
C GLN A 282 -103.03 -32.34 -21.88
N ALA A 283 -102.94 -33.59 -21.41
CA ALA A 283 -103.79 -34.78 -21.55
C ALA A 283 -103.88 -35.30 -22.99
N GLU A 284 -102.97 -36.20 -23.38
CA GLU A 284 -103.23 -37.58 -23.85
C GLU A 284 -102.06 -38.15 -24.70
N SER A 285 -101.82 -39.45 -24.45
CA SER A 285 -101.01 -40.47 -25.16
C SER A 285 -99.51 -40.24 -25.36
#